data_AF-A0A1H6DPD7-F1
#
_entry.id   AF-A0A1H6DPD7-F1
#
_cell.length_a   1.000
_cell.length_b   1.000
_cell.length_c   1.000
_cell.angle_alpha   90.00
_cell.angle_beta   90.00
_cell.angle_gamma   90.00
#
_symmetry.space_group_name_H-M   'P 1'
#
loop_
_entity.id
_entity.type
_entity.pdbx_description
1 polymer ?
#
loop_
_entity_poly.entity_id
_entity_poly.type
_entity_poly.pdbx_seq_one_letter_code
_entity_poly.pdbx_strand_id
1 'polypeptide(L)'
;MDVAAVSQAVALMAATGAVSGMGQHTALEVVERIRERVREVFGRDERSTESLEHAIEEPGDEARVRALAEALAWYAQRNEGFAEELDQWARDYEPSATVSQNVRAGRDAYTAGRDMTINQRPEG
;
A
#
# COMPACT_ATOMS: atom_id res chain seq x y z
N MET A 1 -11.78 -0.09 10.10
CA MET A 1 -10.76 0.65 9.33
C MET A 1 -10.42 -0.16 8.09
N ASP A 2 -10.33 0.47 6.92
CA ASP A 2 -9.80 -0.20 5.73
C ASP A 2 -8.27 -0.09 5.76
N VAL A 3 -7.60 -1.16 6.21
CA VAL A 3 -6.14 -1.20 6.37
C VAL A 3 -5.45 -0.98 5.03
N ALA A 4 -6.00 -1.46 3.91
CA ALA A 4 -5.39 -1.27 2.60
C ALA A 4 -5.41 0.20 2.18
N ALA A 5 -6.55 0.87 2.36
CA ALA A 5 -6.68 2.30 2.08
C ALA A 5 -5.77 3.16 2.98
N VAL A 6 -5.71 2.84 4.28
CA VAL A 6 -4.86 3.53 5.25
C VAL A 6 -3.37 3.33 4.93
N SER A 7 -2.95 2.10 4.64
CA SER A 7 -1.57 1.80 4.25
C SER A 7 -1.16 2.51 2.96
N GLN A 8 -2.08 2.65 1.99
CA GLN A 8 -1.81 3.37 0.75
C GLN A 8 -1.66 4.88 0.98
N ALA A 9 -2.51 5.48 1.82
CA ALA A 9 -2.38 6.88 2.21
C ALA A 9 -1.03 7.15 2.89
N VAL A 10 -0.62 6.30 3.84
CA VAL A 10 0.67 6.43 4.53
C VAL A 10 1.86 6.19 3.59
N ALA A 11 1.76 5.22 2.68
CA ALA A 11 2.80 5.00 1.66
C ALA A 11 3.01 6.24 0.78
N LEU A 12 1.93 6.90 0.35
CA LEU A 12 2.00 8.14 -0.42
C LEU A 12 2.64 9.28 0.37
N MET A 13 2.29 9.44 1.65
CA MET A 13 2.91 10.44 2.52
C MET A 13 4.41 10.16 2.71
N ALA A 14 4.77 8.91 2.98
CA ALA A 14 6.16 8.50 3.16
C ALA A 14 6.99 8.66 1.88
N ALA A 15 6.42 8.35 0.72
CA ALA A 15 7.07 8.48 -0.58
C ALA A 15 7.27 9.94 -0.99
N THR A 16 6.16 10.69 -1.06
CA THR A 16 6.14 12.05 -1.63
C THR A 16 6.59 13.14 -0.66
N GLY A 17 6.55 12.85 0.65
CA GLY A 17 6.72 13.86 1.69
C GLY A 17 5.61 14.91 1.74
N ALA A 18 4.51 14.71 1.01
CA ALA A 18 3.39 15.63 0.98
C ALA A 18 2.39 15.31 2.08
N VAL A 19 2.25 16.23 3.03
CA VAL A 19 1.25 16.22 4.11
C VAL A 19 0.40 17.48 3.98
N SER A 20 -0.94 17.34 3.99
CA SER A 20 -1.83 18.50 3.91
C SER A 20 -1.77 19.36 5.18
N GLY A 21 -2.03 20.66 5.03
CA GLY A 21 -2.29 21.55 6.17
C GLY A 21 -1.07 21.95 6.99
N MET A 22 0.16 21.61 6.55
CA MET A 22 1.39 21.93 7.28
C MET A 22 2.36 22.78 6.46
N GLY A 23 3.16 23.59 7.17
CA GLY A 23 4.33 24.24 6.57
C GLY A 23 5.38 23.22 6.16
N GLN A 24 6.12 23.50 5.09
CA GLN A 24 7.05 22.56 4.46
C GLN A 24 8.08 21.94 5.43
N HIS A 25 8.58 22.71 6.39
CA HIS A 25 9.54 22.22 7.39
C HIS A 25 8.91 21.21 8.36
N THR A 26 7.68 21.47 8.82
CA THR A 26 6.95 20.57 9.73
C THR A 26 6.50 19.30 9.01
N ALA A 27 6.11 19.39 7.75
CA ALA A 27 5.75 18.23 6.93
C ALA A 27 6.94 17.26 6.79
N LEU A 28 8.15 17.78 6.57
CA LEU A 28 9.37 16.96 6.49
C LEU A 28 9.68 16.26 7.81
N GLU A 29 9.59 16.94 8.95
CA GLU A 29 9.82 16.31 10.27
C GLU A 29 8.81 15.19 10.57
N VAL A 30 7.54 15.39 10.22
CA VAL A 30 6.49 14.37 10.38
C VAL A 30 6.79 13.17 9.48
N VAL A 31 7.10 13.41 8.21
CA VAL A 31 7.38 12.34 7.24
C VAL A 31 8.62 11.55 7.64
N GLU A 32 9.69 12.21 8.10
CA GLU A 32 10.87 11.52 8.61
C GLU A 32 10.53 10.63 9.81
N ARG A 33 9.71 11.11 10.75
CA ARG A 33 9.24 10.28 11.88
C ARG A 33 8.44 9.06 11.40
N ILE A 34 7.58 9.23 10.40
CA ILE A 34 6.83 8.11 9.81
C ILE A 34 7.81 7.11 9.18
N ARG A 35 8.80 7.57 8.41
CA ARG A 35 9.81 6.71 7.77
C ARG A 35 10.65 5.95 8.79
N GLU A 36 11.12 6.62 9.85
CA GLU A 36 11.83 5.99 10.96
C GLU A 36 11.00 4.90 11.60
N ARG A 37 9.74 5.20 11.93
CA ARG A 37 8.84 4.23 12.57
C ARG A 37 8.53 3.03 11.67
N VAL A 38 8.34 3.25 10.36
CA VAL A 38 8.15 2.17 9.39
C VAL A 38 9.40 1.29 9.30
N ARG A 39 10.60 1.88 9.30
CA ARG A 39 11.88 1.13 9.34
C ARG A 39 12.00 0.29 10.60
N GLU A 40 11.60 0.81 11.76
CA GLU A 40 11.59 0.03 13.01
C GLU A 40 10.67 -1.19 12.92
N VAL A 41 9.48 -1.02 12.33
CA VAL A 41 8.48 -2.08 12.19
C VAL A 41 8.93 -3.15 11.18
N PHE A 42 9.54 -2.74 10.07
CA PHE A 42 10.14 -3.67 9.11
C PHE A 42 11.33 -4.40 9.73
N GLY A 43 12.06 -3.75 10.63
CA GLY A 43 13.11 -4.35 11.43
C GLY A 43 14.29 -4.81 10.57
N ARG A 44 14.45 -6.13 10.41
CA ARG A 44 15.50 -6.74 9.57
C ARG A 44 14.99 -7.28 8.24
N ASP A 45 13.74 -6.98 7.88
CA ASP A 45 13.22 -7.33 6.57
C ASP A 45 13.79 -6.38 5.50
N GLU A 46 14.84 -6.85 4.84
CA GLU A 46 15.53 -6.12 3.77
C GLU A 46 14.57 -5.77 2.63
N ARG A 47 13.68 -6.68 2.24
CA ARG A 47 12.74 -6.46 1.12
C ARG A 47 11.75 -5.36 1.43
N SER A 48 11.22 -5.34 2.66
CA SER A 48 10.28 -4.30 3.08
C SER A 48 10.99 -2.95 3.22
N THR A 49 12.23 -2.95 3.70
CA THR A 49 13.07 -1.75 3.81
C THR A 49 13.43 -1.17 2.44
N GLU A 50 13.84 -2.01 1.48
CA GLU A 50 14.08 -1.63 0.09
C GLU A 50 12.81 -1.06 -0.56
N SER A 51 11.64 -1.63 -0.26
CA SER A 51 10.37 -1.11 -0.79
C SER A 51 10.08 0.32 -0.31
N LEU A 52 10.44 0.64 0.94
CA LEU A 52 10.34 2.01 1.46
C LEU A 52 11.33 2.94 0.76
N GLU A 53 12.59 2.53 0.63
CA GLU A 53 13.63 3.35 0.00
C GLU A 53 13.32 3.65 -1.46
N HIS A 54 12.94 2.63 -2.23
CA HIS A 54 12.55 2.79 -3.62
C HIS A 54 11.34 3.71 -3.82
N ALA A 55 10.36 3.68 -2.91
CA ALA A 55 9.22 4.58 -2.96
C ALA A 55 9.61 6.03 -2.62
N ILE A 56 10.63 6.25 -1.78
CA ILE A 56 11.18 7.58 -1.48
C ILE A 56 12.00 8.12 -2.65
N GLU A 57 12.81 7.28 -3.29
CA GLU A 57 13.65 7.66 -4.44
C GLU A 57 12.82 8.02 -5.68
N GLU A 58 11.76 7.24 -5.92
CA GLU A 58 10.91 7.39 -7.11
C GLU A 58 9.43 7.53 -6.71
N PRO A 59 9.04 8.66 -6.07
CA PRO A 59 7.68 8.85 -5.54
C PRO A 59 6.60 8.98 -6.63
N GLY A 60 7.01 9.15 -7.90
CA GLY A 60 6.10 9.13 -9.05
C GLY A 60 5.87 7.72 -9.63
N ASP A 61 6.58 6.70 -9.18
CA ASP A 61 6.36 5.32 -9.60
C ASP A 61 5.27 4.67 -8.75
N GLU A 62 4.06 4.61 -9.31
CA GLU A 62 2.89 4.00 -8.67
C GLU A 62 3.13 2.55 -8.24
N ALA A 63 3.97 1.79 -8.95
CA ALA A 63 4.25 0.40 -8.62
C ALA A 63 5.07 0.29 -7.32
N ARG A 64 6.03 1.21 -7.12
CA ARG A 64 6.86 1.26 -5.91
C ARG A 64 6.06 1.73 -4.70
N VAL A 65 5.24 2.76 -4.87
CA VAL A 65 4.34 3.22 -3.80
C VAL A 65 3.35 2.12 -3.42
N ARG A 66 2.81 1.38 -4.41
CA ARG A 66 1.92 0.24 -4.14
C ARG A 66 2.64 -0.89 -3.41
N ALA A 67 3.88 -1.21 -3.79
CA ALA A 67 4.67 -2.24 -3.10
C ALA A 67 4.89 -1.88 -1.62
N LEU A 68 5.19 -0.62 -1.32
CA LEU A 68 5.27 -0.12 0.06
C LEU A 68 3.92 -0.24 0.77
N ALA A 69 2.81 0.15 0.14
CA ALA A 69 1.47 0.04 0.72
C ALA A 69 1.10 -1.41 1.07
N GLU A 70 1.44 -2.37 0.19
CA GLU A 70 1.22 -3.80 0.44
C GLU A 70 2.04 -4.31 1.63
N ALA A 71 3.31 -3.89 1.74
CA ALA A 71 4.14 -4.21 2.89
C ALA A 71 3.55 -3.65 4.20
N LEU A 72 3.20 -2.35 4.22
CA LEU A 72 2.56 -1.71 5.37
C LEU A 72 1.27 -2.45 5.80
N ALA A 73 0.41 -2.80 4.83
CA ALA A 73 -0.82 -3.52 5.11
C ALA A 73 -0.57 -4.92 5.68
N TRP A 74 0.46 -5.62 5.20
CA TRP A 74 0.85 -6.94 5.70
C TRP A 74 1.30 -6.90 7.16
N TYR A 75 2.07 -5.86 7.54
CA TYR A 75 2.54 -5.65 8.91
C TYR A 75 1.40 -5.18 9.83
N ALA A 76 0.54 -4.27 9.36
CA ALA A 76 -0.61 -3.77 10.11
C ALA A 76 -1.61 -4.88 10.44
N GLN A 77 -1.82 -5.84 9.55
CA GLN A 77 -2.67 -7.01 9.81
C GLN A 77 -2.12 -7.92 10.93
N ARG A 78 -0.82 -7.84 11.24
CA ARG A 78 -0.14 -8.69 12.23
C ARG A 78 0.18 -7.95 13.54
N ASN A 79 0.12 -6.62 13.51
CA ASN A 79 0.42 -5.75 14.63
C ASN A 79 -0.68 -4.69 14.74
N GLU A 80 -1.63 -4.91 15.64
CA GLU A 80 -2.77 -4.02 15.86
C GLU A 80 -2.32 -2.60 16.28
N GLY A 81 -1.28 -2.49 17.12
CA GLY A 81 -0.73 -1.19 17.51
C GLY A 81 -0.17 -0.42 16.32
N PHE A 82 0.48 -1.11 15.39
CA PHE A 82 0.94 -0.49 14.15
C PHE A 82 -0.22 -0.09 13.23
N ALA A 83 -1.28 -0.91 13.16
CA ALA A 83 -2.47 -0.55 12.39
C ALA A 83 -3.14 0.73 12.93
N GLU A 84 -3.23 0.88 14.25
CA GLU A 84 -3.74 2.10 14.89
C GLU A 84 -2.85 3.32 14.63
N GLU A 85 -1.53 3.16 14.67
CA GLU A 85 -0.58 4.22 14.30
C GLU A 85 -0.79 4.69 12.85
N LEU A 86 -0.94 3.77 11.90
CA LEU A 86 -1.20 4.11 10.50
C LEU A 86 -2.54 4.85 10.33
N ASP A 87 -3.59 4.41 11.01
CA ASP A 87 -4.92 5.04 11.00
C ASP A 87 -4.87 6.46 11.56
N GLN A 88 -4.11 6.65 12.63
CA GLN A 88 -3.88 7.96 13.24
C GLN A 88 -3.17 8.89 12.26
N TRP A 89 -2.06 8.46 11.63
CA TRP A 89 -1.36 9.29 10.65
C TRP A 89 -2.23 9.62 9.44
N ALA A 90 -3.00 8.65 8.92
CA ALA A 90 -3.88 8.89 7.78
C ALA A 90 -4.98 9.92 8.09
N ARG A 91 -5.46 9.98 9.34
CA ARG A 91 -6.44 10.98 9.80
C ARG A 91 -5.81 12.34 10.06
N ASP A 92 -4.64 12.36 10.68
CA ASP A 92 -3.99 13.59 11.14
C ASP A 92 -3.35 14.37 9.97
N TYR A 93 -2.93 13.67 8.92
CA TYR A 93 -2.05 14.21 7.87
C TYR A 93 -2.62 14.09 6.46
N GLU A 94 -3.92 13.77 6.33
CA GLU A 94 -4.66 13.43 5.10
C GLU A 94 -3.87 13.79 3.82
N PRO A 95 -3.40 12.83 3.02
CA PRO A 95 -2.56 13.17 1.87
C PRO A 95 -3.31 14.13 0.93
N SER A 96 -2.71 15.28 0.60
CA SER A 96 -3.25 16.31 -0.33
C SER A 96 -3.67 15.73 -1.69
N ALA A 97 -3.25 14.51 -2.01
CA ALA A 97 -3.70 13.78 -3.17
C ALA A 97 -5.02 13.06 -2.83
N THR A 98 -6.14 13.70 -3.16
CA THR A 98 -7.40 13.02 -3.44
C THR A 98 -7.18 12.05 -4.60
N VAL A 99 -6.60 10.88 -4.34
CA VAL A 99 -6.67 9.74 -5.25
C VAL A 99 -8.05 9.15 -5.02
N SER A 100 -9.02 9.65 -5.79
CA SER A 100 -10.32 9.01 -5.96
C SER A 100 -10.08 7.66 -6.66
N GLN A 101 -9.65 6.69 -5.88
CA GLN A 101 -9.43 5.33 -6.33
C GLN A 101 -10.82 4.73 -6.53
N ASN A 102 -11.32 4.85 -7.75
CA ASN A 102 -12.41 4.05 -8.25
C ASN A 102 -11.97 2.57 -8.19
N VAL A 103 -12.07 1.95 -7.02
CA VAL A 103 -12.10 0.50 -6.86
C VAL A 103 -13.46 0.05 -7.37
N ARG A 104 -13.65 0.16 -8.68
CA ARG A 104 -14.64 -0.63 -9.37
C ARG A 104 -14.10 -2.04 -9.30
N ALA A 105 -14.68 -2.82 -8.41
CA ALA A 105 -14.50 -4.25 -8.28
C ALA A 105 -14.27 -4.91 -9.65
N GLY A 106 -13.00 -5.16 -9.97
CA GLY A 106 -12.58 -6.08 -11.03
C GLY A 106 -12.61 -7.50 -10.47
N ARG A 107 -13.69 -7.88 -9.79
CA ARG A 107 -13.95 -9.24 -9.34
C ARG A 107 -15.01 -9.83 -10.26
N ASP A 108 -14.69 -9.97 -11.53
CA ASP A 108 -15.39 -10.84 -12.47
C ASP A 108 -14.65 -10.87 -13.82
N ALA A 109 -13.89 -11.94 -14.05
CA ALA A 109 -13.50 -12.44 -15.38
C ALA A 109 -12.87 -13.84 -15.16
N TYR A 110 -13.70 -14.84 -14.88
CA TYR A 110 -14.22 -15.80 -15.86
C TYR A 110 -13.23 -16.90 -16.31
N THR A 111 -13.67 -18.12 -15.98
CA THR A 111 -13.56 -19.37 -16.75
C THR A 111 -12.32 -20.23 -16.53
N ALA A 112 -12.54 -21.17 -15.61
CA ALA A 112 -11.99 -22.52 -15.61
C ALA A 112 -11.81 -23.08 -17.03
N GLY A 113 -10.55 -23.16 -17.45
CA GLY A 113 -10.13 -23.88 -18.64
C GLY A 113 -10.17 -25.39 -18.40
N ARG A 114 -11.36 -25.96 -18.55
CA ARG A 114 -11.58 -27.13 -19.42
C ARG A 114 -10.89 -28.44 -19.00
N ASP A 115 -11.41 -29.06 -17.94
CA ASP A 115 -11.41 -30.52 -17.81
C ASP A 115 -12.81 -31.03 -18.15
N MET A 116 -12.98 -31.57 -19.35
CA MET A 116 -14.16 -32.36 -19.70
C MET A 116 -13.79 -33.37 -20.79
N THR A 117 -13.32 -34.52 -20.34
CA THR A 117 -13.25 -35.76 -21.11
C THR A 117 -14.68 -36.22 -21.41
N ILE A 118 -15.11 -36.20 -22.68
CA ILE A 118 -16.27 -36.98 -23.13
C ILE A 118 -15.91 -37.66 -24.45
N ASN A 119 -15.66 -38.97 -24.35
CA ASN A 119 -15.70 -39.92 -25.44
C ASN A 119 -17.06 -39.86 -26.16
N GLN A 120 -17.06 -39.81 -27.50
CA GLN A 120 -17.98 -40.65 -28.31
C GLN A 120 -17.64 -40.60 -29.82
N ARG A 121 -17.31 -41.78 -30.35
CA ARG A 121 -17.33 -42.18 -31.77
C ARG A 121 -18.80 -42.51 -32.15
N PRO A 122 -19.28 -42.20 -33.35
CA PRO A 122 -19.54 -43.25 -34.37
C PRO A 122 -19.18 -42.78 -35.80
N GLU A 123 -18.42 -43.55 -36.60
CA GLU A 123 -18.88 -44.57 -37.59
C GLU A 123 -19.79 -43.96 -38.69
N GLY A 124 -19.24 -43.88 -39.91
CA GLY A 124 -19.89 -43.53 -41.16
C GLY A 124 -18.95 -43.76 -42.33
#